data_AF-A0A965J7G8-F1
#
_entry.id   AF-A0A965J7G8-F1
#
_cell.length_a   1.000
_cell.length_b   1.000
_cell.length_c   1.000
_cell.angle_alpha   90.00
_cell.angle_beta   90.00
_cell.angle_gamma   90.00
#
_symmetry.space_group_name_H-M   'P 1'
#
loop_
_entity.id
_entity.type
_entity.pdbx_description
1 polymer ?
#
loop_
_entity_poly.entity_id
_entity_poly.type
_entity_poly.pdbx_seq_one_letter_code
_entity_poly.pdbx_strand_id
1 'polypeptide(L)'
;MDGKVSNRSFRVLSLDGGAFAGVFTVRLLAEIERRTGKRTPEFFDGFSGISAGAFLGAIMAHGEITAKDLIDEIIFTIKNMRSSRRERIQTLWGAIAPA
;
A
#
# COMPACT_ATOMS: atom_id res chain seq x y z
N MET A 1 -35.53 4.56 -13.15
CA MET A 1 -34.28 4.75 -12.38
C MET A 1 -34.40 6.10 -11.72
N ASP A 2 -34.78 6.11 -10.45
CA ASP A 2 -35.01 7.35 -9.71
C ASP A 2 -33.66 7.94 -9.30
N GLY A 3 -33.11 8.76 -10.20
CA GLY A 3 -31.84 9.45 -10.00
C GLY A 3 -31.96 10.54 -8.95
N LYS A 4 -32.01 10.16 -7.66
CA LYS A 4 -31.70 11.09 -6.58
C LYS A 4 -30.24 11.49 -6.74
N VAL A 5 -29.98 12.67 -7.30
CA VAL A 5 -28.66 13.30 -7.25
C VAL A 5 -28.33 13.51 -5.77
N SER A 6 -27.48 12.65 -5.21
CA SER A 6 -26.97 12.88 -3.86
C SER A 6 -26.20 14.19 -3.87
N ASN A 7 -26.57 15.15 -3.01
CA ASN A 7 -25.90 16.45 -2.89
C ASN A 7 -24.48 16.35 -2.29
N ARG A 8 -23.84 15.19 -2.42
CA ARG A 8 -22.54 14.84 -1.86
C ARG A 8 -21.58 14.65 -3.01
N SER A 9 -20.48 15.41 -2.99
CA SER A 9 -19.41 15.31 -3.98
C SER A 9 -18.78 13.92 -4.00
N PHE A 10 -18.46 13.45 -5.19
CA PHE A 10 -17.68 12.23 -5.41
C PHE A 10 -16.24 12.44 -4.90
N ARG A 11 -15.79 11.63 -3.93
CA ARG A 11 -14.48 11.76 -3.28
C ARG A 11 -13.51 10.76 -3.87
N VAL A 12 -12.42 11.24 -4.48
CA VAL A 12 -11.35 10.41 -5.03
C VAL A 12 -10.12 10.48 -4.13
N LEU A 13 -9.56 9.32 -3.77
CA LEU A 13 -8.23 9.22 -3.19
C LEU A 13 -7.20 9.07 -4.31
N SER A 14 -6.24 10.00 -4.39
CA SER A 14 -5.11 9.91 -5.32
C SER A 14 -3.83 9.57 -4.57
N LEU A 15 -3.09 8.58 -5.07
CA LEU A 15 -1.90 8.04 -4.43
C LEU A 15 -0.70 8.12 -5.38
N ASP A 16 0.31 8.88 -4.98
CA ASP A 16 1.57 8.98 -5.70
C ASP A 16 2.36 7.66 -5.68
N GLY A 17 3.28 7.55 -6.64
CA GLY A 17 4.30 6.50 -6.63
C GLY A 17 5.38 6.72 -5.56
N GLY A 18 6.46 5.95 -5.62
CA GLY A 18 7.57 6.07 -4.65
C GLY A 18 8.05 4.74 -4.07
N ALA A 19 7.74 3.62 -4.73
CA ALA A 19 8.09 2.28 -4.27
C ALA A 19 7.63 2.05 -2.82
N PHE A 20 8.53 1.59 -1.94
CA PHE A 20 8.23 1.31 -0.54
C PHE A 20 7.95 2.56 0.31
N ALA A 21 8.29 3.77 -0.17
CA ALA A 21 7.93 5.01 0.52
C ALA A 21 6.40 5.23 0.54
N GLY A 22 5.64 4.53 -0.30
CA GLY A 22 4.17 4.51 -0.23
C GLY A 22 3.61 4.09 1.13
N VAL A 23 4.42 3.42 1.98
CA VAL A 23 4.05 3.10 3.36
C VAL A 23 3.68 4.35 4.16
N PHE A 24 4.30 5.52 3.92
CA PHE A 24 3.96 6.75 4.64
C PHE A 24 2.52 7.19 4.37
N THR A 25 2.06 7.07 3.12
CA THR A 25 0.68 7.39 2.73
C THR A 25 -0.30 6.41 3.38
N VAL A 26 0.04 5.11 3.41
CA VAL A 26 -0.80 4.11 4.09
C VAL A 26 -0.81 4.32 5.62
N ARG A 27 0.27 4.82 6.22
CA ARG A 27 0.30 5.22 7.65
C ARG A 27 -0.70 6.33 7.96
N LEU A 28 -0.83 7.30 7.08
CA LEU A 28 -1.84 8.34 7.24
C LEU A 28 -3.26 7.76 7.18
N LEU A 29 -3.53 6.86 6.22
CA LEU A 29 -4.80 6.15 6.13
C LEU A 29 -5.08 5.34 7.40
N ALA A 30 -4.09 4.60 7.93
CA ALA A 30 -4.24 3.84 9.16
C ALA A 30 -4.60 4.72 10.36
N GLU A 31 -4.04 5.93 10.44
CA GLU A 31 -4.39 6.89 11.48
C GLU A 31 -5.83 7.43 11.31
N ILE A 32 -6.27 7.67 10.07
CA ILE A 32 -7.66 8.03 9.77
C ILE A 32 -8.59 6.89 10.21
N GLU A 33 -8.31 5.64 9.82
CA GLU A 33 -9.11 4.48 10.21
C GLU A 33 -9.19 4.36 11.74
N ARG A 34 -8.05 4.50 12.43
CA ARG A 34 -7.97 4.41 13.89
C ARG A 34 -8.79 5.51 14.59
N ARG A 35 -8.75 6.75 14.10
CA ARG A 35 -9.46 7.88 14.72
C ARG A 35 -10.97 7.84 14.49
N THR A 36 -11.40 7.21 13.40
CA THR A 36 -12.80 7.27 12.94
C THR A 36 -13.56 5.97 13.13
N GLY A 37 -12.84 4.85 13.31
CA GLY A 37 -13.42 3.50 13.35
C GLY A 37 -13.90 2.98 11.99
N LYS A 38 -13.67 3.73 10.90
CA LYS A 38 -14.12 3.39 9.54
C LYS A 38 -12.95 2.92 8.69
N ARG A 39 -13.22 2.05 7.73
CA ARG A 39 -12.28 1.61 6.69
C ARG A 39 -12.07 2.69 5.65
N THR A 40 -10.88 2.69 5.05
CA THR A 40 -10.52 3.58 3.94
C THR A 40 -11.58 3.68 2.82
N PRO A 41 -12.16 2.58 2.28
CA PRO A 41 -13.19 2.67 1.24
C PRO A 41 -14.51 3.30 1.69
N GLU A 42 -14.77 3.45 2.99
CA GLU A 42 -15.94 4.20 3.47
C GLU A 42 -15.77 5.73 3.30
N PHE A 43 -14.53 6.18 3.08
CA PHE A 43 -14.21 7.59 2.86
C PHE A 43 -14.14 7.99 1.39
N PHE A 44 -14.00 7.05 0.46
CA PHE A 44 -13.70 7.40 -0.93
C PHE A 44 -14.58 6.58 -1.87
N ASP A 45 -15.10 7.27 -2.87
CA ASP A 45 -15.96 6.67 -3.89
C ASP A 45 -15.11 6.19 -5.10
N GLY A 46 -13.84 6.61 -5.18
CA GLY A 46 -12.89 6.17 -6.19
C GLY A 46 -11.44 6.29 -5.75
N PHE A 47 -10.57 5.52 -6.41
CA PHE A 47 -9.13 5.44 -6.14
C PHE A 47 -8.34 5.65 -7.43
N SER A 48 -7.25 6.40 -7.36
CA SER A 48 -6.33 6.66 -8.46
C SER A 48 -4.90 6.63 -7.96
N GLY A 49 -3.94 6.24 -8.80
CA GLY A 49 -2.53 6.31 -8.46
C GLY A 49 -1.62 5.80 -9.57
N ILE A 50 -0.31 5.92 -9.35
CA ILE A 50 0.73 5.42 -10.29
C ILE A 50 1.70 4.49 -9.57
N SER A 51 2.20 3.47 -10.27
CA SER A 51 3.20 2.53 -9.74
C SER A 51 2.75 1.95 -8.38
N ALA A 52 3.56 2.10 -7.33
CA ALA A 52 3.23 1.68 -5.97
C ALA A 52 1.89 2.27 -5.48
N GLY A 53 1.59 3.54 -5.80
CA GLY A 53 0.33 4.18 -5.41
C GLY A 53 -0.89 3.51 -6.04
N ALA A 54 -0.81 3.08 -7.30
CA ALA A 54 -1.88 2.34 -7.96
C ALA A 54 -2.14 0.98 -7.27
N PHE A 55 -1.07 0.25 -6.96
CA PHE A 55 -1.13 -1.05 -6.29
C PHE A 55 -1.72 -0.92 -4.88
N LEU A 56 -1.21 0.01 -4.07
CA LEU A 56 -1.70 0.27 -2.72
C LEU A 56 -3.15 0.75 -2.74
N GLY A 57 -3.50 1.62 -3.69
CA GLY A 57 -4.86 2.11 -3.89
C GLY A 57 -5.85 1.00 -4.21
N ALA A 58 -5.48 0.05 -5.08
CA ALA A 58 -6.31 -1.10 -5.41
C ALA A 58 -6.58 -1.99 -4.19
N ILE A 59 -5.55 -2.25 -3.37
CA ILE A 59 -5.71 -3.03 -2.13
C ILE A 59 -6.65 -2.31 -1.16
N MET A 60 -6.42 -1.01 -0.93
CA MET A 60 -7.26 -0.23 -0.03
C MET A 60 -8.70 -0.08 -0.54
N ALA A 61 -8.90 -0.01 -1.86
CA ALA A 61 -10.22 0.02 -2.47
C ALA A 61 -11.01 -1.27 -2.23
N HIS A 62 -10.32 -2.43 -2.17
CA HIS A 62 -10.96 -3.72 -1.91
C HIS A 62 -11.55 -3.81 -0.49
N GLY A 63 -10.90 -3.17 0.49
CA GLY A 63 -11.44 -3.02 1.85
C GLY A 63 -11.36 -4.24 2.77
N GLU A 64 -10.78 -5.35 2.31
CA GLU A 64 -10.64 -6.58 3.11
C GLU A 64 -9.62 -6.45 4.25
N ILE A 65 -8.56 -5.67 4.05
CA ILE A 65 -7.51 -5.47 5.04
C ILE A 65 -7.50 -4.04 5.56
N THR A 66 -7.03 -3.87 6.80
CA THR A 66 -6.81 -2.53 7.34
C THR A 66 -5.59 -1.88 6.69
N ALA A 67 -5.54 -0.55 6.69
CA ALA A 67 -4.32 0.14 6.27
C ALA A 67 -3.12 -0.28 7.14
N LYS A 68 -3.34 -0.52 8.45
CA LYS A 68 -2.31 -1.02 9.37
C LYS A 68 -1.78 -2.38 8.94
N ASP A 69 -2.63 -3.33 8.58
CA ASP A 69 -2.18 -4.67 8.18
C ASP A 69 -1.42 -4.63 6.87
N LEU A 70 -1.84 -3.77 5.94
CA LEU A 70 -1.08 -3.52 4.70
C LEU A 70 0.33 -3.00 4.99
N ILE A 71 0.50 -2.11 5.97
CA ILE A 71 1.83 -1.65 6.40
C ILE A 71 2.67 -2.81 6.93
N ASP A 72 2.08 -3.65 7.78
CA ASP A 72 2.78 -4.79 8.37
C ASP A 72 3.25 -5.76 7.28
N GLU A 73 2.40 -6.04 6.29
CA GLU A 73 2.73 -6.87 5.11
C GLU A 73 3.83 -6.25 4.24
N ILE A 74 3.78 -4.94 3.98
CA ILE A 74 4.84 -4.23 3.24
C ILE A 74 6.18 -4.35 3.98
N ILE A 75 6.20 -4.12 5.29
CA ILE A 75 7.41 -4.22 6.10
C ILE A 75 7.96 -5.65 6.09
N PHE A 76 7.09 -6.66 6.23
CA PHE A 76 7.47 -8.07 6.14
C PHE A 76 8.09 -8.39 4.78
N THR A 77 7.43 -8.02 3.69
CA THR A 77 7.91 -8.23 2.32
C THR A 77 9.28 -7.59 2.08
N ILE A 78 9.48 -6.34 2.53
CA ILE A 78 10.77 -5.64 2.39
C ILE A 78 11.89 -6.36 3.14
N LYS A 79 11.61 -6.80 4.37
CA LYS A 79 12.59 -7.54 5.18
C LYS A 79 13.01 -8.84 4.49
N ASN A 80 12.05 -9.57 3.93
CA ASN A 80 12.32 -10.83 3.23
C ASN A 80 13.05 -10.63 1.90
N MET A 81 12.73 -9.57 1.14
CA MET A 81 13.50 -9.23 -0.06
C MET A 81 14.97 -8.92 0.26
N ARG A 82 15.23 -8.25 1.39
CA ARG A 82 16.61 -7.93 1.82
C ARG A 82 17.39 -9.17 2.23
N SER A 83 16.79 -10.11 2.97
CA SER A 83 17.46 -11.36 3.34
C SER A 83 17.83 -12.18 2.09
N SER A 84 16.89 -12.36 1.17
CA SER A 84 17.14 -13.11 -0.08
C SER A 84 18.21 -12.46 -0.97
N ARG A 85 18.28 -11.12 -1.02
CA ARG A 85 19.34 -10.44 -1.79
C ARG A 85 20.72 -10.67 -1.19
N ARG A 86 20.84 -10.67 0.14
CA ARG A 86 22.11 -10.94 0.84
C ARG A 86 22.60 -12.35 0.58
N GLU A 87 21.72 -13.34 0.67
CA GLU A 87 22.03 -14.75 0.38
C GLU A 87 22.51 -14.91 -1.06
N ARG A 88 21.77 -14.38 -2.04
CA ARG A 88 22.18 -14.45 -3.47
C ARG A 88 23.55 -13.84 -3.72
N ILE A 89 23.84 -12.70 -3.08
CA ILE A 89 25.15 -12.05 -3.19
C ILE A 89 26.23 -12.93 -2.55
N GLN A 90 26.01 -13.52 -1.37
CA GLN A 90 26.95 -14.44 -0.74
C GLN A 90 27.20 -15.70 -1.58
N THR A 91 26.16 -16.30 -2.15
CA THR A 91 26.28 -17.44 -3.06
C THR A 91 27.10 -17.07 -4.30
N LEU A 92 26.82 -15.91 -4.91
CA LEU A 92 27.57 -15.43 -6.08
C LEU A 92 29.03 -15.13 -5.72
N TRP A 93 29.30 -14.45 -4.60
CA TRP A 93 30.67 -14.20 -4.13
C TRP A 93 31.41 -15.50 -3.84
N GLY A 94 30.78 -16.48 -3.19
CA GLY A 94 31.40 -17.80 -2.96
C GLY A 94 31.70 -18.57 -4.25
N ALA A 95 30.94 -18.33 -5.32
CA ALA A 95 31.17 -18.94 -6.63
C ALA A 95 32.28 -18.26 -7.45
N ILE A 96 32.59 -16.98 -7.19
CA ILE A 96 33.58 -16.18 -7.95
C ILE A 96 34.84 -15.82 -7.15
N ALA A 97 34.88 -16.08 -5.85
CA ALA A 97 36.05 -15.79 -5.02
C ALA A 97 37.21 -16.72 -5.40
N PRO A 98 38.42 -16.18 -5.69
CA PRO A 98 39.60 -17.00 -5.94
C PRO A 98 40.00 -17.76 -4.67
N ALA A 99 40.52 -18.99 -4.86
CA ALA A 99 40.94 -19.90 -3.80
C ALA A 99 42.07 -19.37 -2.93
#